data_AF-A0A9P7SMP1-F1
#
_entry.id   AF-A0A9P7SMP1-F1
#
_cell.length_a   1.000
_cell.length_b   1.000
_cell.length_c   1.000
_cell.angle_alpha   90.00
_cell.angle_beta   90.00
_cell.angle_gamma   90.00
#
_symmetry.space_group_name_H-M   'P 1'
#
loop_
_entity.id
_entity.type
_entity.pdbx_description
1 polymer ?
#
loop_
_entity_poly.entity_id
_entity_poly.type
_entity_poly.pdbx_seq_one_letter_code
_entity_poly.pdbx_strand_id
1 'polypeptide(L)'
;MPLIIVSGLPTSGKSTRAKQLYDYLAARIAETKPAKYRLHLISDDSLSISRAVYDLSPDTVRLHTRSANSSEKDARAALYGAVKRVLSDKDFVILDGLNYIKGWRYQLHCEAKALRTPNCILRVACSVDQARQVNEERLQRATSHANDRGENADEPITQDEDSNKEEPQSAETGAEPYSQSNWDNLVFRYEEPNPMTRWDSPLFAILWDDSEAQTKRTFDDLWDAMAGEGRKIVKPNQSTIQRGRDASGDYLYVLERETQDIVKRILEQQGEDGGGEVRIPLNASGKEDLVVDLPSGKKLALPQLQRLRRAFVGLNRGGIGLESVGNMASDGMREVFVRYLNDAFEKDE
;
A
#
# COMPACT_ATOMS: atom_id res chain seq x y z
N MET A 1 6.42 2.20 -7.21
CA MET A 1 7.37 1.46 -6.38
C MET A 1 7.14 1.84 -4.93
N PRO A 2 7.73 1.12 -3.98
CA PRO A 2 6.97 0.60 -2.86
C PRO A 2 6.82 1.57 -1.69
N LEU A 3 5.70 1.39 -0.98
CA LEU A 3 5.54 1.90 0.37
C LEU A 3 6.04 0.86 1.38
N ILE A 4 7.04 1.20 2.18
CA ILE A 4 7.57 0.36 3.26
C ILE A 4 7.11 0.94 4.58
N ILE A 5 6.25 0.21 5.29
CA ILE A 5 5.67 0.67 6.55
C ILE A 5 6.46 0.02 7.69
N VAL A 6 7.26 0.81 8.40
CA VAL A 6 8.00 0.32 9.58
C VAL A 6 7.04 0.28 10.77
N SER A 7 7.02 -0.82 11.52
CA SER A 7 6.15 -0.99 12.70
C SER A 7 6.93 -1.60 13.85
N GLY A 8 6.60 -1.21 15.08
CA GLY A 8 7.25 -1.73 16.28
C GLY A 8 6.84 -0.97 17.52
N LEU A 9 7.22 -1.48 18.68
CA LEU A 9 6.96 -0.84 19.96
C LEU A 9 7.59 0.57 20.01
N PRO A 10 7.12 1.47 20.90
CA PRO A 10 7.88 2.68 21.21
C PRO A 10 9.31 2.30 21.61
N THR A 11 10.29 3.13 21.23
CA THR A 11 11.74 2.90 21.47
C THR A 11 12.33 1.56 21.00
N SER A 12 11.63 0.78 20.16
CA SER A 12 12.13 -0.50 19.62
C SER A 12 13.20 -0.41 18.54
N GLY A 13 13.91 0.71 18.38
CA GLY A 13 14.95 0.84 17.34
C GLY A 13 14.45 0.97 15.90
N LYS A 14 13.17 1.31 15.68
CA LYS A 14 12.57 1.53 14.35
C LYS A 14 13.40 2.47 13.49
N SER A 15 13.71 3.66 13.99
CA SER A 15 14.50 4.66 13.27
C SER A 15 15.92 4.18 12.94
N THR A 16 16.52 3.36 13.79
CA THR A 16 17.83 2.74 13.52
C THR A 16 17.74 1.79 12.33
N ARG A 17 16.76 0.88 12.33
CA ARG A 17 16.56 -0.07 11.22
C ARG A 17 16.07 0.62 9.94
N ALA A 18 15.27 1.68 10.06
CA ALA A 18 14.82 2.49 8.92
C ALA A 18 15.99 3.19 8.22
N LYS A 19 16.95 3.74 8.98
CA LYS A 19 18.18 4.31 8.44
C LYS A 19 19.06 3.25 7.75
N GLN A 20 19.27 2.11 8.40
CA GLN A 20 20.01 0.99 7.79
C GLN A 20 19.37 0.53 6.46
N LEU A 21 18.04 0.44 6.43
CA LEU A 21 17.30 0.11 5.21
C LEU A 21 17.44 1.20 4.15
N TYR A 22 17.38 2.47 4.54
CA TYR A 22 17.57 3.60 3.63
C TYR A 22 18.95 3.53 2.95
N ASP A 23 20.01 3.33 3.73
CA ASP A 23 21.38 3.24 3.21
C ASP A 23 21.55 2.03 2.28
N TYR A 24 20.98 0.89 2.66
CA TYR A 24 20.96 -0.33 1.84
C TYR A 24 20.24 -0.09 0.49
N LEU A 25 19.04 0.50 0.52
CA LEU A 25 18.27 0.78 -0.69
C LEU A 25 18.96 1.83 -1.57
N ALA A 26 19.56 2.86 -0.97
CA ALA A 26 20.32 3.87 -1.71
C ALA A 26 21.47 3.23 -2.51
N ALA A 27 22.22 2.30 -1.89
CA ALA A 27 23.27 1.55 -2.57
C ALA A 27 22.72 0.69 -3.72
N ARG A 28 21.66 -0.09 -3.49
CA ARG A 28 21.01 -0.94 -4.52
C ARG A 28 20.44 -0.14 -5.69
N ILE A 29 19.85 1.01 -5.40
CA ILE A 29 19.31 1.91 -6.44
C ILE A 29 20.45 2.45 -7.30
N ALA A 30 21.60 2.80 -6.70
CA ALA A 30 22.77 3.28 -7.42
C ALA A 30 23.44 2.21 -8.30
N GLU A 31 23.34 0.93 -7.95
CA GLU A 31 23.79 -0.20 -8.78
C GLU A 31 22.98 -0.34 -10.08
N THR A 32 21.71 0.08 -10.07
CA THR A 32 20.81 -0.06 -11.21
C THR A 32 21.06 1.10 -12.21
N LYS A 33 21.62 0.83 -13.39
CA LYS A 33 21.84 1.84 -14.44
C LYS A 33 20.85 1.69 -15.60
N PRO A 34 20.07 2.72 -15.96
CA PRO A 34 19.96 4.04 -15.30
C PRO A 34 19.24 3.97 -13.95
N ALA A 35 19.55 4.92 -13.06
CA ALA A 35 18.91 5.03 -11.74
C ALA A 35 17.39 5.15 -11.92
N LYS A 36 16.70 4.06 -11.59
CA LYS A 36 15.29 3.91 -11.94
C LYS A 36 14.36 4.49 -10.86
N TYR A 37 14.89 4.69 -9.65
CA TYR A 37 14.09 4.95 -8.45
C TYR A 37 14.60 6.14 -7.65
N ARG A 38 13.69 6.81 -6.95
CA ARG A 38 13.98 7.80 -5.91
C ARG A 38 13.66 7.20 -4.54
N LEU A 39 14.28 7.72 -3.48
CA LEU A 39 14.14 7.18 -2.13
C LEU A 39 13.79 8.29 -1.14
N HIS A 40 12.74 8.07 -0.34
CA HIS A 40 12.24 9.00 0.67
C HIS A 40 12.14 8.30 2.02
N LEU A 41 12.58 8.97 3.09
CA LEU A 41 12.37 8.55 4.48
C LEU A 41 11.50 9.60 5.16
N ILE A 42 10.33 9.16 5.65
CA ILE A 42 9.37 10.00 6.36
C ILE A 42 9.22 9.43 7.76
N SER A 43 9.37 10.28 8.77
CA SER A 43 9.14 9.95 10.16
C SER A 43 8.39 11.05 10.91
N ASP A 44 7.89 10.74 12.10
CA ASP A 44 7.31 11.72 13.02
C ASP A 44 8.30 12.87 13.26
N ASP A 45 9.58 12.53 13.53
CA ASP A 45 10.65 13.49 13.77
C ASP A 45 10.90 14.38 12.52
N SER A 46 10.83 13.82 11.30
CA SER A 46 11.01 14.59 10.05
C SER A 46 9.89 15.61 9.77
N LEU A 47 8.72 15.39 10.38
CA LEU A 47 7.55 16.27 10.28
C LEU A 47 7.37 17.13 11.53
N SER A 48 8.36 17.14 12.43
CA SER A 48 8.31 17.84 13.72
C SER A 48 7.09 17.48 14.56
N ILE A 49 6.66 16.21 14.50
CA ILE A 49 5.55 15.69 15.30
C ILE A 49 6.10 15.20 16.64
N SER A 50 5.80 15.93 17.72
CA SER A 50 6.20 15.53 19.07
C SER A 50 5.54 14.22 19.50
N ARG A 51 6.27 13.40 20.28
CA ARG A 51 5.77 12.13 20.85
C ARG A 51 4.59 12.33 21.82
N ALA A 52 4.40 13.55 22.33
CA ALA A 52 3.27 13.90 23.18
C ALA A 52 1.91 13.77 22.49
N VAL A 53 1.85 13.77 21.14
CA VAL A 53 0.57 13.62 20.42
C VAL A 53 -0.11 12.26 20.66
N TYR A 54 0.66 11.27 21.10
CA TYR A 54 0.19 9.93 21.45
C TYR A 54 -0.28 9.82 22.91
N ASP A 55 -0.05 10.85 23.73
CA ASP A 55 -0.48 10.84 25.12
C ASP A 55 -1.98 11.15 25.22
N LEU A 56 -2.73 10.13 25.64
CA LEU A 56 -4.19 10.18 25.78
C LEU A 56 -4.61 10.38 27.24
N SER A 57 -3.68 10.76 28.12
CA SER A 57 -4.02 11.05 29.51
C SER A 57 -4.99 12.24 29.60
N PRO A 58 -6.00 12.21 30.49
CA PRO A 58 -6.98 13.29 30.58
C PRO A 58 -6.37 14.68 30.81
N ASP A 59 -5.20 14.73 31.45
CA ASP A 59 -4.53 15.97 31.83
C ASP A 59 -3.74 16.59 30.66
N THR A 60 -3.33 15.79 29.67
CA THR A 60 -2.62 16.26 28.47
C THR A 60 -3.55 16.59 27.30
N VAL A 61 -4.80 16.11 27.34
CA VAL A 61 -5.79 16.36 26.30
C VAL A 61 -6.28 17.82 26.40
N ARG A 62 -6.11 18.59 25.31
CA ARG A 62 -6.54 19.99 25.27
C ARG A 62 -8.05 20.11 25.56
N LEU A 63 -8.41 21.11 26.38
CA LEU A 63 -9.79 21.46 26.70
C LEU A 63 -10.60 21.70 25.40
N HIS A 64 -11.85 21.21 25.38
CA HIS A 64 -12.78 21.29 24.24
C HIS A 64 -12.35 20.56 22.95
N THR A 65 -11.41 19.63 23.02
CA THR A 65 -11.14 18.72 21.89
C THR A 65 -12.31 17.75 21.67
N ARG A 66 -12.63 17.48 20.40
CA ARG A 66 -13.75 16.58 20.02
C ARG A 66 -13.53 15.13 20.44
N SER A 67 -12.29 14.73 20.70
CA SER A 67 -11.90 13.39 21.13
C SER A 67 -10.50 13.46 21.74
N ALA A 68 -10.25 12.61 22.75
CA ALA A 68 -8.91 12.41 23.31
C ALA A 68 -7.87 12.04 22.24
N ASN A 69 -8.28 11.35 21.17
CA ASN A 69 -7.39 10.88 20.10
C ASN A 69 -7.22 11.90 18.96
N SER A 70 -7.66 13.15 19.15
CA SER A 70 -7.62 14.17 18.09
C SER A 70 -6.19 14.52 17.67
N SER A 71 -5.29 14.69 18.61
CA SER A 71 -3.85 14.94 18.37
C SER A 71 -3.21 13.83 17.52
N GLU A 72 -3.43 12.57 17.90
CA GLU A 72 -2.91 11.42 17.15
C GLU A 72 -3.54 11.33 15.76
N LYS A 73 -4.83 11.64 15.63
CA LYS A 73 -5.52 11.68 14.34
C LYS A 73 -4.90 12.72 13.40
N ASP A 74 -4.57 13.90 13.92
CA ASP A 74 -3.93 14.97 13.15
C ASP A 74 -2.50 14.58 12.76
N ALA A 75 -1.74 13.94 13.65
CA ALA A 75 -0.42 13.37 13.35
C ALA A 75 -0.50 12.34 12.21
N ARG A 76 -1.45 11.41 12.27
CA ARG A 76 -1.69 10.45 11.17
C ARG A 76 -2.10 11.14 9.87
N ALA A 77 -2.87 12.22 9.94
CA ALA A 77 -3.24 13.01 8.75
C ALA A 77 -2.02 13.70 8.12
N ALA A 78 -1.11 14.23 8.95
CA ALA A 78 0.15 14.82 8.50
C ALA A 78 1.06 13.79 7.84
N LEU A 79 1.27 12.62 8.47
CA LEU A 79 2.02 11.49 7.90
C LEU A 79 1.40 11.01 6.58
N TYR A 80 0.08 10.84 6.55
CA TYR A 80 -0.65 10.44 5.35
C TYR A 80 -0.43 11.45 4.20
N GLY A 81 -0.53 12.75 4.50
CA GLY A 81 -0.28 13.81 3.54
C GLY A 81 1.16 13.80 3.03
N ALA A 82 2.14 13.57 3.90
CA ALA A 82 3.55 13.48 3.52
C ALA A 82 3.82 12.30 2.60
N VAL A 83 3.36 11.09 2.96
CA VAL A 83 3.49 9.89 2.14
C VAL A 83 2.82 10.09 0.79
N LYS A 84 1.58 10.58 0.77
CA LYS A 84 0.81 10.77 -0.47
C LYS A 84 1.46 11.73 -1.47
N ARG A 85 2.18 12.74 -0.99
CA ARG A 85 2.89 13.71 -1.87
C ARG A 85 4.05 13.08 -2.64
N VAL A 86 4.71 12.07 -2.07
CA VAL A 86 5.92 11.46 -2.65
C VAL A 86 5.69 10.07 -3.23
N LEU A 87 4.61 9.40 -2.82
CA LEU A 87 4.31 8.04 -3.24
C LEU A 87 3.99 8.00 -4.74
N SER A 88 4.75 7.20 -5.49
CA SER A 88 4.54 7.03 -6.93
C SER A 88 4.95 5.65 -7.43
N ASP A 89 4.76 5.40 -8.72
CA ASP A 89 5.23 4.18 -9.38
C ASP A 89 6.76 4.10 -9.50
N LYS A 90 7.53 5.16 -9.22
CA LYS A 90 9.01 5.25 -9.32
C LYS A 90 9.72 5.62 -8.01
N ASP A 91 8.98 5.81 -6.93
CA ASP A 91 9.54 6.21 -5.62
C ASP A 91 9.50 5.04 -4.63
N PHE A 92 10.55 4.87 -3.83
CA PHE A 92 10.53 4.11 -2.58
C PHE A 92 10.23 5.08 -1.44
N VAL A 93 9.26 4.74 -0.60
CA VAL A 93 8.89 5.55 0.56
C VAL A 93 8.98 4.68 1.81
N ILE A 94 9.93 4.98 2.68
CA ILE A 94 10.05 4.37 4.01
C ILE A 94 9.29 5.26 4.99
N LEU A 95 8.27 4.70 5.63
CA LEU A 95 7.52 5.36 6.70
C LEU A 95 8.00 4.83 8.05
N ASP A 96 8.91 5.57 8.69
CA ASP A 96 9.37 5.34 10.07
C ASP A 96 8.42 5.99 11.08
N GLY A 97 7.44 5.21 11.54
CA GLY A 97 6.50 5.62 12.58
C GLY A 97 6.17 4.46 13.49
N LEU A 98 5.36 4.69 14.53
CA LEU A 98 4.86 3.59 15.35
C LEU A 98 4.01 2.62 14.53
N ASN A 99 3.14 3.17 13.67
CA ASN A 99 2.25 2.42 12.76
C ASN A 99 1.51 1.25 13.44
N TYR A 100 1.19 1.44 14.72
CA TYR A 100 0.76 0.38 15.63
C TYR A 100 -0.71 -0.03 15.51
N ILE A 101 -1.52 0.77 14.79
CA ILE A 101 -2.95 0.51 14.61
C ILE A 101 -3.17 -0.19 13.26
N LYS A 102 -3.85 -1.33 13.26
CA LYS A 102 -4.19 -2.10 12.06
C LYS A 102 -5.02 -1.30 11.06
N GLY A 103 -6.00 -0.53 11.55
CA GLY A 103 -6.81 0.35 10.71
C GLY A 103 -5.99 1.40 9.97
N TRP A 104 -4.93 1.91 10.60
CA TRP A 104 -4.00 2.85 9.99
C TRP A 104 -3.10 2.18 8.94
N ARG A 105 -2.55 1.00 9.24
CA ARG A 105 -1.80 0.21 8.23
C ARG A 105 -2.67 -0.15 7.02
N TYR A 106 -3.95 -0.49 7.25
CA TYR A 106 -4.92 -0.71 6.18
C TYR A 106 -5.15 0.53 5.31
N GLN A 107 -5.24 1.72 5.92
CA GLN A 107 -5.37 2.98 5.17
C GLN A 107 -4.16 3.20 4.25
N LEU A 108 -2.94 3.01 4.75
CA LEU A 108 -1.71 3.12 3.97
C LEU A 108 -1.65 2.08 2.83
N HIS A 109 -2.06 0.85 3.11
CA HIS A 109 -2.18 -0.20 2.08
C HIS A 109 -3.15 0.20 0.96
N CYS A 110 -4.31 0.77 1.32
CA CYS A 110 -5.28 1.25 0.34
C CYS A 110 -4.70 2.37 -0.54
N GLU A 111 -3.91 3.29 0.04
CA GLU A 111 -3.25 4.36 -0.72
C GLU A 111 -2.24 3.81 -1.72
N ALA A 112 -1.37 2.92 -1.26
CA ALA A 112 -0.42 2.23 -2.13
C ALA A 112 -1.13 1.47 -3.26
N LYS A 113 -2.23 0.79 -2.93
CA LYS A 113 -3.06 0.07 -3.90
C LYS A 113 -3.71 1.00 -4.92
N ALA A 114 -4.17 2.18 -4.51
CA ALA A 114 -4.77 3.16 -5.42
C ALA A 114 -3.77 3.63 -6.49
N LEU A 115 -2.49 3.78 -6.11
CA LEU A 115 -1.40 4.13 -7.01
C LEU A 115 -0.76 2.92 -7.71
N ARG A 116 -1.37 1.72 -7.60
CA ARG A 116 -0.88 0.45 -8.17
C ARG A 116 0.56 0.14 -7.75
N THR A 117 0.91 0.54 -6.54
CA THR A 117 2.24 0.37 -6.00
C THR A 117 2.23 -0.70 -4.90
N PRO A 118 3.24 -1.58 -4.85
CA PRO A 118 3.32 -2.59 -3.80
C PRO A 118 3.59 -1.91 -2.45
N ASN A 119 3.10 -2.52 -1.37
CA ASN A 119 3.45 -2.14 -0.01
C ASN A 119 3.92 -3.37 0.78
N CYS A 120 4.74 -3.16 1.79
CA CYS A 120 5.15 -4.18 2.73
C CYS A 120 5.26 -3.60 4.15
N ILE A 121 5.23 -4.49 5.13
CA ILE A 121 5.49 -4.14 6.53
C ILE A 121 6.88 -4.61 6.91
N LEU A 122 7.65 -3.72 7.53
CA LEU A 122 8.89 -4.07 8.23
C LEU A 122 8.66 -3.95 9.74
N ARG A 123 8.50 -5.09 10.41
CA ARG A 123 8.40 -5.16 11.87
C ARG A 123 9.80 -5.16 12.48
N VAL A 124 10.06 -4.21 13.37
CA VAL A 124 11.24 -4.26 14.25
C VAL A 124 10.82 -4.86 15.59
N ALA A 125 11.32 -6.06 15.88
CA ALA A 125 10.96 -6.84 17.06
C ALA A 125 12.05 -6.76 18.13
N CYS A 126 11.62 -6.53 19.36
CA CYS A 126 12.44 -6.60 20.57
C CYS A 126 11.54 -6.98 21.75
N SER A 127 12.13 -7.33 22.89
CA SER A 127 11.33 -7.52 24.11
C SER A 127 10.80 -6.17 24.61
N VAL A 128 9.69 -6.21 25.35
CA VAL A 128 9.13 -5.02 26.00
C VAL A 128 10.15 -4.41 26.97
N ASP A 129 10.88 -5.23 27.70
CA ASP A 129 11.86 -4.77 28.69
C ASP A 129 13.05 -4.07 28.05
N GLN A 130 13.57 -4.58 26.92
CA GLN A 130 14.61 -3.92 26.13
C GLN A 130 14.15 -2.54 25.63
N ALA A 131 12.93 -2.47 25.09
CA ALA A 131 12.37 -1.21 24.63
C ALA A 131 12.16 -0.21 25.79
N ARG A 132 11.71 -0.71 26.95
CA ARG A 132 11.51 0.10 28.16
C ARG A 132 12.82 0.69 28.66
N GLN A 133 13.87 -0.13 28.76
CA GLN A 133 15.19 0.30 29.18
C GLN A 133 15.71 1.45 28.32
N VAL A 134 15.55 1.38 26.99
CA VAL A 134 15.94 2.48 26.10
C VAL A 134 15.14 3.76 26.36
N ASN A 135 13.86 3.65 26.72
CA ASN A 135 13.07 4.83 27.10
C ASN A 135 13.55 5.44 28.42
N GLU A 136 13.83 4.60 29.42
CA GLU A 136 14.37 5.02 30.72
C GLU A 136 15.73 5.70 30.59
N GLU A 137 16.63 5.15 29.78
CA GLU A 137 17.93 5.77 29.48
C GLU A 137 17.77 7.15 28.81
N ARG A 138 16.79 7.30 27.90
CA ARG A 138 16.49 8.60 27.27
C ARG A 138 15.90 9.59 28.26
N LEU A 139 15.02 9.14 29.16
CA LEU A 139 14.46 9.98 30.23
C LEU A 139 15.57 10.47 31.17
N GLN A 140 16.51 9.60 31.57
CA GLN A 140 17.65 9.95 32.41
C GLN A 140 18.60 10.95 31.71
N ARG A 141 18.84 10.79 30.41
CA ARG A 141 19.61 11.76 29.62
C ARG A 141 18.89 13.11 29.54
N ALA A 142 17.56 13.12 29.38
CA ALA A 142 16.79 14.34 29.34
C ALA A 142 16.81 15.09 30.69
N THR A 143 16.69 14.38 31.81
CA THR A 143 16.72 15.00 33.15
C THR A 143 18.11 15.51 33.53
N SER A 144 19.18 14.78 33.18
CA SER A 144 20.55 15.27 33.37
C SER A 144 20.84 16.52 32.56
N HIS A 145 20.43 16.56 31.28
CA HIS A 145 20.54 17.78 30.47
C HIS A 145 19.71 18.96 30.99
N ALA A 146 18.54 18.72 31.60
CA ALA A 146 17.74 19.77 32.23
C ALA A 146 18.43 20.33 33.49
N ASN A 147 19.02 19.46 34.31
CA ASN A 147 19.77 19.86 35.50
C ASN A 147 21.05 20.65 35.15
N ASP A 148 21.75 20.27 34.08
CA ASP A 148 22.94 21.00 33.59
C ASP A 148 22.60 22.37 32.99
N ARG A 149 21.37 22.57 32.52
CA ARG A 149 20.89 23.86 31.99
C ARG A 149 20.41 24.84 33.06
N GLY A 150 20.37 24.43 34.33
CA GLY A 150 20.11 25.35 35.44
C GLY A 150 18.74 26.02 35.42
N GLU A 151 17.68 25.31 35.00
CA GLU A 151 16.30 25.79 35.18
C GLU A 151 15.88 25.60 36.65
N ASN A 152 16.42 26.46 37.52
CA ASN A 152 15.88 26.63 38.86
C ASN A 152 14.49 27.29 38.75
N ALA A 153 13.47 26.56 39.16
CA ALA A 153 12.11 27.04 39.31
C ALA A 153 12.02 28.04 40.49
N ASP A 154 12.41 29.30 40.26
CA ASP A 154 12.01 30.45 41.09
C ASP A 154 12.50 31.77 40.44
N GLU A 155 11.90 32.19 39.33
CA GLU A 155 11.85 33.62 38.97
C GLU A 155 10.47 33.97 38.36
N PRO A 156 9.85 35.09 38.77
CA PRO A 156 8.53 35.48 38.27
C PRO A 156 8.65 36.03 36.85
N ILE A 157 7.74 35.56 35.98
CA ILE A 157 7.57 36.01 34.60
C ILE A 157 7.27 37.51 34.60
N THR A 158 8.24 38.33 34.19
CA THR A 158 7.97 39.66 33.66
C THR A 158 7.94 39.55 32.14
N GLN A 159 6.80 39.95 31.57
CA GLN A 159 6.62 40.10 30.14
C GLN A 159 7.47 41.29 29.69
N ASP A 160 8.40 41.08 28.77
CA ASP A 160 8.74 42.08 27.75
C ASP A 160 9.46 41.42 26.56
N GLU A 161 9.16 42.00 25.40
CA GLU A 161 9.36 41.48 24.06
C GLU A 161 10.81 41.51 23.56
N ASP A 162 11.04 40.67 22.56
CA ASP A 162 12.01 40.84 21.48
C ASP A 162 13.51 40.62 21.79
N SER A 163 14.01 39.44 21.39
CA SER A 163 15.37 39.31 20.86
C SER A 163 15.53 37.98 20.14
N ASN A 164 15.69 38.08 18.82
CA ASN A 164 16.35 37.10 17.96
C ASN A 164 17.46 36.34 18.72
N LYS A 165 17.20 35.08 19.04
CA LYS A 165 18.25 34.12 19.40
C LYS A 165 18.36 33.13 18.25
N GLU A 166 19.42 33.33 17.47
CA GLU A 166 19.91 32.41 16.47
C GLU A 166 20.00 31.01 17.08
N GLU A 167 19.29 30.05 16.48
CA GLU A 167 19.34 28.65 16.87
C GLU A 167 20.78 28.10 16.69
N PRO A 168 21.39 27.50 17.71
CA PRO A 168 22.66 26.82 17.53
C PRO A 168 22.43 25.56 16.69
N GLN A 169 22.83 25.63 15.42
CA GLN A 169 23.02 24.49 14.55
C GLN A 169 24.05 23.54 15.20
N SER A 170 23.78 22.23 15.11
CA SER A 170 24.58 21.08 15.57
C SER A 170 24.40 20.60 17.02
N ALA A 171 23.15 20.33 17.44
CA ALA A 171 22.90 19.32 18.47
C ALA A 171 22.71 17.96 17.77
N GLU A 172 23.53 16.96 18.11
CA GLU A 172 23.23 15.56 17.78
C GLU A 172 21.77 15.28 18.16
N THR A 173 20.98 14.84 17.17
CA THR A 173 19.52 14.75 17.25
C THR A 173 19.12 13.62 18.21
N GLY A 174 19.24 13.87 19.52
CA GLY A 174 18.83 12.96 20.57
C GLY A 174 17.33 12.73 20.48
N ALA A 175 16.93 11.53 20.06
CA ALA A 175 15.53 11.20 19.89
C ALA A 175 14.77 11.35 21.22
N GLU A 176 13.71 12.16 21.22
CA GLU A 176 12.91 12.48 22.41
C GLU A 176 12.44 11.21 23.16
N PRO A 177 12.43 11.22 24.51
CA PRO A 177 11.80 10.17 25.29
C PRO A 177 10.27 10.25 25.21
N TYR A 178 9.61 9.16 25.59
CA TYR A 178 8.18 9.18 25.90
C TYR A 178 8.00 9.33 27.42
N SER A 179 6.94 10.03 27.85
CA SER A 179 6.49 9.95 29.25
C SER A 179 6.19 8.50 29.61
N GLN A 180 6.49 8.08 30.84
CA GLN A 180 6.35 6.68 31.25
C GLN A 180 4.91 6.17 31.04
N SER A 181 3.92 6.98 31.42
CA SER A 181 2.51 6.64 31.24
C SER A 181 2.12 6.49 29.77
N ASN A 182 2.57 7.39 28.89
CA ASN A 182 2.32 7.29 27.46
C ASN A 182 2.99 6.06 26.85
N TRP A 183 4.22 5.76 27.25
CA TRP A 183 4.97 4.60 26.77
C TRP A 183 4.24 3.29 27.12
N ASP A 184 3.85 3.10 28.37
CA ASP A 184 3.12 1.90 28.80
C ASP A 184 1.77 1.76 28.10
N ASN A 185 1.05 2.88 27.93
CA ASN A 185 -0.20 2.92 27.17
C ASN A 185 -0.01 2.52 25.70
N LEU A 186 1.05 2.99 25.04
CA LEU A 186 1.36 2.68 23.65
C LEU A 186 1.72 1.21 23.47
N VAL A 187 2.48 0.62 24.40
CA VAL A 187 2.78 -0.81 24.38
C VAL A 187 1.50 -1.64 24.52
N PHE A 188 0.61 -1.27 25.44
CA PHE A 188 -0.67 -1.97 25.62
C PHE A 188 -1.57 -1.92 24.39
N ARG A 189 -1.56 -0.80 23.65
CA ARG A 189 -2.39 -0.57 22.46
C ARG A 189 -1.74 -1.07 21.17
N TYR A 190 -0.52 -1.61 21.23
CA TYR A 190 0.21 -2.05 20.05
C TYR A 190 -0.45 -3.28 19.41
N GLU A 191 -0.91 -3.15 18.17
CA GLU A 191 -1.48 -4.26 17.41
C GLU A 191 -0.42 -4.85 16.47
N GLU A 192 0.08 -6.04 16.79
CA GLU A 192 1.14 -6.68 16.01
C GLU A 192 0.71 -6.88 14.53
N PRO A 193 1.60 -6.60 13.56
CA PRO A 193 1.34 -6.92 12.16
C PRO A 193 1.06 -8.41 11.94
N ASN A 194 -0.03 -8.72 11.23
CA ASN A 194 -0.46 -10.10 11.01
C ASN A 194 -0.28 -10.51 9.54
N PRO A 195 0.64 -11.44 9.22
CA PRO A 195 0.96 -11.83 7.85
C PRO A 195 -0.21 -12.50 7.11
N MET A 196 -1.22 -13.00 7.83
CA MET A 196 -2.44 -13.57 7.24
C MET A 196 -3.37 -12.51 6.66
N THR A 197 -3.21 -11.24 7.07
CA THR A 197 -4.01 -10.15 6.53
C THR A 197 -3.36 -9.56 5.30
N ARG A 198 -4.17 -9.30 4.27
CA ARG A 198 -3.70 -8.79 2.97
C ARG A 198 -2.99 -7.43 3.02
N TRP A 199 -3.24 -6.63 4.05
CA TRP A 199 -2.67 -5.29 4.20
C TRP A 199 -1.39 -5.25 5.04
N ASP A 200 -1.15 -6.29 5.85
CA ASP A 200 0.11 -6.46 6.58
C ASP A 200 1.07 -7.42 5.83
N SER A 201 0.69 -7.90 4.65
CA SER A 201 1.46 -8.85 3.84
C SER A 201 1.99 -8.19 2.54
N PRO A 202 3.27 -8.40 2.17
CA PRO A 202 4.29 -9.22 2.85
C PRO A 202 4.82 -8.55 4.14
N LEU A 203 5.06 -9.39 5.16
CA LEU A 203 5.60 -8.99 6.46
C LEU A 203 7.05 -9.47 6.56
N PHE A 204 7.96 -8.53 6.81
CA PHE A 204 9.35 -8.79 7.15
C PHE A 204 9.57 -8.46 8.62
N ALA A 205 10.34 -9.26 9.33
CA ALA A 205 10.65 -9.02 10.75
C ALA A 205 12.16 -9.02 10.95
N ILE A 206 12.66 -8.02 11.69
CA ILE A 206 14.06 -7.92 12.11
C ILE A 206 14.07 -7.89 13.63
N LEU A 207 14.81 -8.80 14.25
CA LEU A 207 15.06 -8.79 15.68
C LEU A 207 16.21 -7.85 16.01
N TRP A 208 16.26 -7.38 17.25
CA TRP A 208 17.41 -6.59 17.73
C TRP A 208 18.72 -7.35 17.65
N ASP A 209 18.71 -8.60 18.08
CA ASP A 209 19.89 -9.45 18.16
C ASP A 209 20.29 -10.06 16.81
N ASP A 210 19.56 -9.75 15.73
CA ASP A 210 19.91 -10.20 14.39
C ASP A 210 21.26 -9.62 13.96
N SER A 211 22.14 -10.52 13.51
CA SER A 211 23.42 -10.14 12.91
C SER A 211 23.22 -9.25 11.68
N GLU A 212 24.25 -8.50 11.32
CA GLU A 212 24.24 -7.67 10.11
C GLU A 212 23.97 -8.52 8.85
N ALA A 213 24.49 -9.75 8.81
CA ALA A 213 24.23 -10.69 7.71
C ALA A 213 22.76 -11.12 7.64
N GLN A 214 22.08 -11.37 8.76
CA GLN A 214 20.65 -11.67 8.79
C GLN A 214 19.81 -10.46 8.40
N THR A 215 20.13 -9.30 8.97
CA THR A 215 19.48 -8.02 8.62
C THR A 215 19.56 -7.77 7.11
N LYS A 216 20.74 -7.99 6.52
CA LYS A 216 20.96 -7.84 5.08
C LYS A 216 20.12 -8.83 4.25
N ARG A 217 20.04 -10.10 4.67
CA ARG A 217 19.17 -11.10 4.00
C ARG A 217 17.72 -10.66 3.99
N THR A 218 17.20 -10.15 5.12
CA THR A 218 15.84 -9.61 5.16
C THR A 218 15.65 -8.42 4.23
N PHE A 219 16.66 -7.57 4.07
CA PHE A 219 16.63 -6.46 3.11
C PHE A 219 16.73 -6.93 1.65
N ASP A 220 17.47 -8.00 1.37
CA ASP A 220 17.50 -8.65 0.06
C ASP A 220 16.10 -9.20 -0.28
N ASP A 221 15.49 -9.98 0.63
CA ASP A 221 14.14 -10.52 0.45
C ASP A 221 13.08 -9.42 0.26
N LEU A 222 13.21 -8.32 1.01
CA LEU A 222 12.36 -7.13 0.87
C LEU A 222 12.55 -6.50 -0.51
N TRP A 223 13.80 -6.30 -0.95
CA TRP A 223 14.08 -5.76 -2.27
C TRP A 223 13.45 -6.61 -3.38
N ASP A 224 13.61 -7.92 -3.31
CA ASP A 224 13.07 -8.84 -4.32
C ASP A 224 11.54 -8.82 -4.35
N ALA A 225 10.89 -8.77 -3.19
CA ALA A 225 9.43 -8.67 -3.11
C ALA A 225 8.87 -7.37 -3.73
N MET A 226 9.61 -6.25 -3.61
CA MET A 226 9.13 -4.94 -4.02
C MET A 226 9.61 -4.50 -5.41
N ALA A 227 10.83 -4.87 -5.78
CA ALA A 227 11.55 -4.41 -6.96
C ALA A 227 11.91 -5.54 -7.93
N GLY A 228 11.91 -6.80 -7.47
CA GLY A 228 12.30 -7.95 -8.27
C GLY A 228 11.37 -8.24 -9.45
N GLU A 229 11.87 -9.05 -10.39
CA GLU A 229 11.14 -9.41 -11.62
C GLU A 229 9.87 -10.22 -11.35
N GLY A 230 9.86 -11.01 -10.25
CA GLY A 230 8.71 -11.79 -9.79
C GLY A 230 7.69 -11.02 -8.93
N ARG A 231 7.80 -9.68 -8.83
CA ARG A 231 6.92 -8.90 -7.95
C ARG A 231 5.44 -9.09 -8.28
N LYS A 232 4.62 -9.19 -7.24
CA LYS A 232 3.16 -9.30 -7.40
C LYS A 232 2.61 -7.98 -7.95
N ILE A 233 2.12 -8.00 -9.18
CA ILE A 233 1.50 -6.83 -9.81
C ILE A 233 0.25 -6.44 -9.03
N VAL A 234 0.26 -5.23 -8.47
CA VAL A 234 -0.85 -4.70 -7.69
C VAL A 234 -1.99 -4.30 -8.62
N LYS A 235 -3.04 -5.13 -8.65
CA LYS A 235 -4.26 -4.85 -9.42
C LYS A 235 -5.13 -3.84 -8.65
N PRO A 236 -5.56 -2.73 -9.29
CA PRO A 236 -6.45 -1.76 -8.65
C PRO A 236 -7.80 -2.40 -8.27
N ASN A 237 -8.45 -1.87 -7.24
CA ASN A 237 -9.81 -2.28 -6.90
C ASN A 237 -10.75 -1.86 -8.04
N GLN A 238 -11.48 -2.82 -8.61
CA GLN A 238 -12.41 -2.58 -9.72
C GLN A 238 -13.52 -1.58 -9.38
N SER A 239 -13.87 -1.44 -8.08
CA SER A 239 -14.88 -0.49 -7.61
C SER A 239 -14.43 0.97 -7.59
N THR A 240 -13.12 1.25 -7.59
CA THR A 240 -12.55 2.61 -7.51
C THR A 240 -12.02 3.13 -8.85
N ILE A 241 -12.11 2.33 -9.91
CA ILE A 241 -11.84 2.80 -11.27
C ILE A 241 -13.00 3.72 -11.64
N GLN A 242 -12.72 5.01 -11.88
CA GLN A 242 -13.71 5.91 -12.43
C GLN A 242 -14.23 5.30 -13.73
N ARG A 243 -15.55 5.13 -13.80
CA ARG A 243 -16.21 4.57 -14.97
C ARG A 243 -16.33 5.70 -15.99
N GLY A 244 -15.67 5.55 -17.13
CA GLY A 244 -15.75 6.51 -18.23
C GLY A 244 -17.20 6.85 -18.54
N ARG A 245 -17.47 8.14 -18.69
CA ARG A 245 -18.83 8.70 -18.82
C ARG A 245 -19.43 8.53 -20.22
N ASP A 246 -18.75 7.79 -21.10
CA ASP A 246 -19.00 7.79 -22.55
C ASP A 246 -19.44 6.42 -23.10
N ALA A 247 -20.17 5.63 -22.31
CA ALA A 247 -21.00 4.59 -22.91
C ALA A 247 -22.21 5.29 -23.54
N SER A 248 -22.20 5.46 -24.87
CA SER A 248 -23.39 5.82 -25.63
C SER A 248 -24.58 4.95 -25.17
N GLY A 249 -25.78 5.51 -25.10
CA GLY A 249 -26.96 4.85 -24.51
C GLY A 249 -27.25 3.43 -25.04
N ASP A 250 -26.72 3.08 -26.21
CA ASP A 250 -26.85 1.77 -26.86
C ASP A 250 -25.77 0.75 -26.49
N TYR A 251 -24.76 1.07 -25.67
CA TYR A 251 -23.67 0.15 -25.35
C TYR A 251 -24.15 -1.21 -24.86
N LEU A 252 -25.05 -1.21 -23.87
CA LEU A 252 -25.53 -2.44 -23.27
C LEU A 252 -26.31 -3.30 -24.28
N TYR A 253 -27.07 -2.64 -25.16
CA TYR A 253 -27.79 -3.30 -26.24
C TYR A 253 -26.83 -3.96 -27.25
N VAL A 254 -25.80 -3.22 -27.70
CA VAL A 254 -24.79 -3.75 -28.62
C VAL A 254 -24.01 -4.89 -27.97
N LEU A 255 -23.59 -4.74 -26.71
CA LEU A 255 -22.88 -5.80 -25.97
C LEU A 255 -23.70 -7.09 -25.88
N GLU A 256 -24.96 -6.99 -25.48
CA GLU A 256 -25.84 -8.16 -25.38
C GLU A 256 -26.10 -8.80 -26.74
N ARG A 257 -26.25 -8.00 -27.81
CA ARG A 257 -26.41 -8.49 -29.18
C ARG A 257 -25.17 -9.24 -29.68
N GLU A 258 -23.99 -8.64 -29.57
CA GLU A 258 -22.75 -9.23 -30.09
C GLU A 258 -22.34 -10.49 -29.32
N THR A 259 -22.50 -10.49 -27.99
CA THR A 259 -22.19 -11.67 -27.16
C THR A 259 -23.16 -12.82 -27.41
N GLN A 260 -24.44 -12.52 -27.70
CA GLN A 260 -25.42 -13.54 -28.07
C GLN A 260 -25.14 -14.14 -29.46
N ASP A 261 -24.72 -13.32 -30.42
CA ASP A 261 -24.31 -13.79 -31.75
C ASP A 261 -23.12 -14.77 -31.67
N ILE A 262 -22.14 -14.50 -30.80
CA ILE A 262 -21.00 -15.40 -30.58
C ILE A 262 -21.46 -16.74 -29.98
N VAL A 263 -22.34 -16.71 -28.97
CA VAL A 263 -22.89 -17.94 -28.38
C VAL A 263 -23.63 -18.78 -29.42
N LYS A 264 -24.40 -18.13 -30.30
CA LYS A 264 -25.11 -18.82 -31.40
C LYS A 264 -24.12 -19.49 -32.35
N ARG A 265 -23.06 -18.80 -32.77
CA ARG A 265 -22.03 -19.37 -33.66
C ARG A 265 -21.28 -20.53 -33.06
N ILE A 266 -20.95 -20.48 -31.76
CA ILE A 266 -20.32 -21.60 -31.06
C ILE A 266 -21.23 -22.83 -31.11
N LEU A 267 -22.54 -22.67 -30.90
CA LEU A 267 -23.48 -23.78 -30.96
C LEU A 267 -23.67 -24.35 -32.36
N GLU A 268 -23.56 -23.53 -33.41
CA GLU A 268 -23.69 -23.95 -34.81
C GLU A 268 -22.44 -24.62 -35.37
N GLN A 269 -21.24 -24.18 -34.95
CA GLN A 269 -19.96 -24.66 -35.48
C GLN A 269 -19.33 -25.77 -34.63
N GLN A 270 -19.83 -26.02 -33.42
CA GLN A 270 -19.37 -27.12 -32.57
C GLN A 270 -19.67 -28.49 -33.20
N GLY A 271 -18.64 -29.34 -33.33
CA GLY A 271 -18.77 -30.71 -33.82
C GLY A 271 -19.56 -31.63 -32.86
N GLU A 272 -20.05 -32.76 -33.37
CA GLU A 272 -20.86 -33.72 -32.59
C GLU A 272 -20.10 -34.26 -31.36
N ASP A 273 -18.79 -34.46 -31.48
CA ASP A 273 -17.91 -35.01 -30.43
C ASP A 273 -17.34 -33.96 -29.46
N GLY A 274 -17.63 -32.68 -29.66
CA GLY A 274 -17.07 -31.58 -28.87
C GLY A 274 -15.60 -31.25 -29.20
N GLY A 275 -15.16 -30.06 -28.78
CA GLY A 275 -13.82 -29.54 -29.12
C GLY A 275 -13.73 -28.89 -30.51
N GLY A 276 -12.55 -28.35 -30.81
CA GLY A 276 -12.22 -27.69 -32.09
C GLY A 276 -12.19 -26.15 -32.01
N GLU A 277 -11.91 -25.53 -33.15
CA GLU A 277 -11.82 -24.06 -33.29
C GLU A 277 -13.09 -23.50 -33.93
N VAL A 278 -13.70 -22.48 -33.29
CA VAL A 278 -14.85 -21.76 -33.85
C VAL A 278 -14.40 -20.39 -34.34
N ARG A 279 -14.71 -20.08 -35.60
CA ARG A 279 -14.35 -18.79 -36.22
C ARG A 279 -15.48 -17.78 -36.08
N ILE A 280 -15.15 -16.62 -35.52
CA ILE A 280 -16.05 -15.50 -35.26
C ILE A 280 -15.62 -14.30 -36.12
N PRO A 281 -16.37 -13.95 -37.16
CA PRO A 281 -16.01 -12.83 -38.03
C PRO A 281 -16.12 -11.49 -37.32
N LEU A 282 -15.29 -10.53 -37.73
CA LEU A 282 -15.39 -9.13 -37.33
C LEU A 282 -16.21 -8.34 -38.38
N ASN A 283 -16.83 -7.24 -37.97
CA ASN A 283 -17.68 -6.43 -38.84
C ASN A 283 -16.87 -5.48 -39.72
N ALA A 284 -15.65 -5.09 -39.31
CA ALA A 284 -14.73 -4.32 -40.14
C ALA A 284 -14.15 -5.18 -41.28
N SER A 285 -14.29 -4.71 -42.52
CA SER A 285 -13.75 -5.37 -43.71
C SER A 285 -12.22 -5.43 -43.65
N GLY A 286 -11.64 -6.63 -43.71
CA GLY A 286 -10.19 -6.86 -43.80
C GLY A 286 -9.48 -7.24 -42.49
N LYS A 287 -10.20 -7.45 -41.38
CA LYS A 287 -9.64 -8.08 -40.18
C LYS A 287 -9.82 -9.60 -40.20
N GLU A 288 -8.87 -10.32 -39.63
CA GLU A 288 -8.95 -11.78 -39.47
C GLU A 288 -10.07 -12.17 -38.49
N ASP A 289 -10.68 -13.34 -38.73
CA ASP A 289 -11.69 -13.90 -37.85
C ASP A 289 -11.07 -14.23 -36.49
N LEU A 290 -11.81 -13.97 -35.42
CA LEU A 290 -11.42 -14.38 -34.08
C LEU A 290 -11.63 -15.88 -33.90
N VAL A 291 -10.74 -16.53 -33.16
CA VAL A 291 -10.81 -17.98 -32.91
C VAL A 291 -11.17 -18.24 -31.45
N VAL A 292 -12.21 -19.05 -31.24
CA VAL A 292 -12.58 -19.58 -29.94
C VAL A 292 -12.15 -21.04 -29.87
N ASP A 293 -11.27 -21.37 -28.94
CA ASP A 293 -10.76 -22.71 -28.73
C ASP A 293 -11.71 -23.46 -27.78
N LEU A 294 -12.38 -24.49 -28.30
CA LEU A 294 -13.33 -25.28 -27.51
C LEU A 294 -12.59 -26.37 -26.71
N PRO A 295 -12.96 -26.62 -25.44
CA PRO A 295 -12.37 -27.67 -24.62
C PRO A 295 -12.43 -29.05 -25.29
N SER A 296 -11.33 -29.79 -25.21
CA SER A 296 -11.20 -31.09 -25.83
C SER A 296 -12.15 -32.14 -25.21
N GLY A 297 -12.94 -32.85 -26.05
CA GLY A 297 -13.77 -33.99 -25.64
C GLY A 297 -15.04 -33.65 -24.84
N LYS A 298 -15.45 -32.38 -24.73
CA LYS A 298 -16.71 -31.98 -24.09
C LYS A 298 -17.54 -31.06 -24.99
N LYS A 299 -18.81 -31.42 -25.17
CA LYS A 299 -19.79 -30.57 -25.83
C LYS A 299 -20.27 -29.46 -24.89
N LEU A 300 -20.08 -28.20 -25.28
CA LEU A 300 -20.59 -27.06 -24.53
C LEU A 300 -22.11 -26.98 -24.68
N ALA A 301 -22.80 -27.07 -23.54
CA ALA A 301 -24.24 -26.92 -23.48
C ALA A 301 -24.65 -25.45 -23.47
N LEU A 302 -25.79 -25.12 -24.09
CA LEU A 302 -26.35 -23.76 -24.08
C LEU A 302 -26.42 -23.12 -22.67
N PRO A 303 -26.82 -23.84 -21.59
CA PRO A 303 -26.84 -23.27 -20.25
C PRO A 303 -25.45 -22.81 -19.74
N GLN A 304 -24.38 -23.52 -20.10
CA GLN A 304 -23.01 -23.18 -19.72
C GLN A 304 -22.55 -21.90 -20.43
N LEU A 305 -22.75 -21.83 -21.74
CA LEU A 305 -22.44 -20.64 -22.54
C LEU A 305 -23.26 -19.42 -22.07
N GLN A 306 -24.55 -19.60 -21.75
CA GLN A 306 -25.38 -18.52 -21.22
C GLN A 306 -24.93 -18.07 -19.83
N ARG A 307 -24.41 -18.98 -18.99
CA ARG A 307 -23.83 -18.62 -17.69
C ARG A 307 -22.56 -17.77 -17.86
N LEU A 308 -21.65 -18.17 -18.76
CA LEU A 308 -20.44 -17.41 -19.09
C LEU A 308 -20.79 -16.03 -19.68
N ARG A 309 -21.77 -15.97 -20.59
CA ARG A 309 -22.30 -14.72 -21.16
C ARG A 309 -22.85 -13.81 -20.07
N ARG A 310 -23.71 -14.32 -19.16
CA ARG A 310 -24.28 -13.51 -18.07
C ARG A 310 -23.21 -13.02 -17.10
N ALA A 311 -22.19 -13.83 -16.81
CA ALA A 311 -21.05 -13.40 -15.99
C ALA A 311 -20.27 -12.28 -16.69
N PHE A 312 -19.98 -12.42 -17.98
CA PHE A 312 -19.29 -11.41 -18.78
C PHE A 312 -20.08 -10.11 -18.92
N VAL A 313 -21.37 -10.19 -19.27
CA VAL A 313 -22.26 -9.01 -19.34
C VAL A 313 -22.37 -8.37 -17.97
N GLY A 314 -22.47 -9.15 -16.88
CA GLY A 314 -22.47 -8.61 -15.52
C GLY A 314 -21.19 -7.83 -15.17
N LEU A 315 -20.02 -8.31 -15.61
CA LEU A 315 -18.74 -7.63 -15.46
C LEU A 315 -18.68 -6.32 -16.28
N ASN A 316 -19.26 -6.32 -17.47
CA ASN A 316 -19.18 -5.20 -18.41
C ASN A 316 -20.37 -4.23 -18.36
N ARG A 317 -21.47 -4.57 -17.67
CA ARG A 317 -22.67 -3.73 -17.49
C ARG A 317 -22.38 -2.37 -16.84
N GLY A 318 -21.24 -2.25 -16.16
CA GLY A 318 -20.75 -1.00 -15.56
C GLY A 318 -19.85 -0.15 -16.47
N GLY A 319 -19.63 -0.52 -17.74
CA GLY A 319 -18.71 0.21 -18.64
C GLY A 319 -17.23 0.14 -18.20
N ILE A 320 -16.83 -0.97 -17.57
CA ILE A 320 -15.56 -1.10 -16.87
C ILE A 320 -14.41 -1.36 -17.87
N GLY A 321 -13.36 -0.53 -17.82
CA GLY A 321 -12.05 -0.85 -18.43
C GLY A 321 -11.94 -0.62 -19.94
N LEU A 322 -12.90 0.06 -20.56
CA LEU A 322 -12.92 0.29 -22.01
C LEU A 322 -12.50 1.72 -22.43
N GLU A 323 -11.83 2.47 -21.56
CA GLU A 323 -11.27 3.79 -21.93
C GLU A 323 -10.03 3.68 -22.82
N SER A 324 -9.33 2.52 -22.78
CA SER A 324 -8.14 2.28 -23.62
C SER A 324 -8.48 1.81 -25.04
N VAL A 325 -9.73 1.42 -25.30
CA VAL A 325 -10.18 0.99 -26.62
C VAL A 325 -11.03 2.13 -27.17
N GLY A 326 -10.34 3.15 -27.68
CA GLY A 326 -10.98 4.25 -28.39
C GLY A 326 -11.98 3.68 -29.40
N ASN A 327 -13.22 4.16 -29.31
CA ASN A 327 -14.37 3.75 -30.11
C ASN A 327 -14.76 2.27 -29.96
N MET A 328 -15.82 2.00 -29.18
CA MET A 328 -16.61 0.77 -29.22
C MET A 328 -17.30 0.56 -30.58
N ALA A 329 -16.51 0.23 -31.59
CA ALA A 329 -17.03 -0.59 -32.68
C ALA A 329 -17.38 -1.97 -32.10
N SER A 330 -18.46 -2.57 -32.59
CA SER A 330 -18.93 -3.92 -32.24
C SER A 330 -17.81 -4.97 -32.19
N ASP A 331 -16.75 -4.76 -32.97
CA ASP A 331 -15.58 -5.65 -33.06
C ASP A 331 -14.74 -5.71 -31.79
N GLY A 332 -14.52 -4.59 -31.10
CA GLY A 332 -13.78 -4.60 -29.84
C GLY A 332 -14.52 -5.38 -28.75
N MET A 333 -15.86 -5.40 -28.78
CA MET A 333 -16.66 -6.20 -27.85
C MET A 333 -16.53 -7.69 -28.16
N ARG A 334 -16.47 -8.06 -29.44
CA ARG A 334 -16.23 -9.45 -29.88
C ARG A 334 -14.85 -9.92 -29.43
N GLU A 335 -13.80 -9.11 -29.63
CA GLU A 335 -12.43 -9.41 -29.22
C GLU A 335 -12.32 -9.69 -27.72
N VAL A 336 -12.89 -8.82 -26.88
CA VAL A 336 -12.83 -8.97 -25.42
C VAL A 336 -13.63 -10.17 -24.93
N PHE A 337 -14.78 -10.47 -25.55
CA PHE A 337 -15.58 -11.64 -25.17
C PHE A 337 -14.93 -12.96 -25.59
N VAL A 338 -14.36 -13.05 -26.79
CA VAL A 338 -13.62 -14.24 -27.25
C VAL A 338 -12.44 -14.54 -26.32
N ARG A 339 -11.64 -13.53 -25.97
CA ARG A 339 -10.55 -13.69 -25.01
C ARG A 339 -11.05 -14.21 -23.65
N TYR A 340 -12.16 -13.66 -23.16
CA TYR A 340 -12.77 -14.12 -21.90
C TYR A 340 -13.22 -15.59 -21.97
N LEU A 341 -13.75 -16.04 -23.11
CA LEU A 341 -14.15 -17.43 -23.31
C LEU A 341 -12.94 -18.36 -23.31
N ASN A 342 -11.88 -18.04 -24.06
CA ASN A 342 -10.66 -18.86 -24.10
C ASN A 342 -10.02 -18.94 -22.69
N ASP A 343 -9.89 -17.81 -21.98
CA ASP A 343 -9.41 -17.76 -20.59
C ASP A 343 -10.27 -18.58 -19.61
N ALA A 344 -11.57 -18.73 -19.89
CA ALA A 344 -12.49 -19.51 -19.07
C ALA A 344 -12.39 -21.01 -19.40
N PHE A 345 -12.18 -21.35 -20.66
CA PHE A 345 -12.03 -22.72 -21.13
C PHE A 345 -10.67 -23.32 -20.72
N GLU A 346 -9.58 -22.56 -20.78
CA GLU A 346 -8.26 -22.98 -20.28
C GLU A 346 -8.24 -23.31 -18.77
N LYS A 347 -9.17 -22.75 -17.99
CA LYS A 347 -9.26 -23.02 -16.53
C LYS A 347 -10.10 -24.24 -16.20
N ASP A 348 -10.93 -24.68 -17.13
CA ASP A 348 -11.84 -25.81 -16.98
C ASP A 348 -11.26 -27.11 -17.60
N GLU A 349 -10.15 -27.01 -18.35
CA GLU A 349 -9.23 -28.12 -18.67
C GLU A 349 -8.31 -28.44 -17.48
#